data_AF-A0A7S0J8T7-F1
#
_entry.id   AF-A0A7S0J8T7-F1
#
_cell.length_a   1.000
_cell.length_b   1.000
_cell.length_c   1.000
_cell.angle_alpha   90.00
_cell.angle_beta   90.00
_cell.angle_gamma   90.00
#
_symmetry.space_group_name_H-M   'P 1'
#
loop_
_entity.id
_entity.type
_entity.pdbx_description
1 polymer ?
#
loop_
_entity_poly.entity_id
_entity_poly.type
_entity_poly.pdbx_seq_one_letter_code
_entity_poly.pdbx_strand_id
1 'polypeptide(L)'
;LLIGAMAHAIDEAIRRAQTHHAPLSFTVIVPANRNVNRSLEASTFLRRSLLAPHRRHTYNEGRQHAHAAGRERASTCDTAIFFLQSDAAARKWPVTGELC
;
A
#
# COMPACT_ATOMS: atom_id res chain seq x y z
N LEU A 1 3.94 13.86 -10.00
CA LEU A 1 2.68 13.15 -9.69
C LEU A 1 2.65 12.84 -8.20
N LEU A 2 1.50 13.00 -7.53
CA LEU A 2 1.35 12.84 -6.08
C LEU A 2 1.90 11.50 -5.55
N ILE A 3 1.61 10.39 -6.24
CA ILE A 3 2.06 9.05 -5.81
C ILE A 3 3.59 8.91 -5.87
N GLY A 4 4.26 9.51 -6.85
CA GLY A 4 5.72 9.49 -6.91
C GLY A 4 6.37 10.25 -5.76
N ALA A 5 5.83 11.42 -5.40
CA ALA A 5 6.29 12.19 -4.24
C ALA A 5 6.04 11.45 -2.92
N MET A 6 4.87 10.81 -2.79
CA MET A 6 4.56 9.95 -1.64
C MET A 6 5.53 8.77 -1.54
N ALA A 7 5.80 8.07 -2.64
CA ALA A 7 6.74 6.94 -2.66
C ALA A 7 8.14 7.37 -2.20
N HIS A 8 8.62 8.52 -2.69
CA HIS A 8 9.90 9.08 -2.25
C HIS A 8 9.92 9.39 -0.75
N ALA A 9 8.87 10.05 -0.23
CA ALA A 9 8.78 10.37 1.19
C ALA A 9 8.71 9.12 2.08
N ILE A 10 8.01 8.07 1.62
CA ILE A 10 7.97 6.75 2.29
C ILE A 10 9.37 6.15 2.33
N ASP A 11 10.11 6.12 1.22
CA ASP A 11 11.47 5.60 1.15
C ASP A 11 12.41 6.33 2.10
N GLU A 12 12.32 7.66 2.18
CA GLU A 12 13.11 8.44 3.14
C GLU A 12 12.77 8.10 4.59
N ALA A 13 11.48 7.97 4.91
CA ALA A 13 11.04 7.61 6.25
C ALA A 13 11.53 6.22 6.65
N ILE A 14 11.41 5.23 5.75
CA ILE A 14 11.90 3.88 5.98
C ILE A 14 13.43 3.86 6.10
N ARG A 15 14.15 4.62 5.26
CA ARG A 15 15.61 4.72 5.35
C ARG A 15 16.05 5.27 6.70
N ARG A 16 15.39 6.31 7.21
CA ARG A 16 15.66 6.83 8.56
C ARG A 16 15.41 5.76 9.63
N ALA A 17 14.28 5.07 9.56
CA ALA A 17 13.96 3.99 10.49
C ALA A 17 15.01 2.85 10.42
N GLN A 18 15.45 2.50 9.20
CA GLN A 18 16.48 1.49 8.95
C GLN A 18 17.81 1.85 9.62
N THR A 19 18.25 3.11 9.51
CA THR A 19 19.46 3.62 10.18
C THR A 19 19.39 3.50 11.70
N HIS A 20 18.21 3.69 12.28
CA HIS A 20 17.99 3.54 13.72
C HIS A 20 17.57 2.14 14.16
N HIS A 21 17.61 1.16 13.24
CA HIS A 21 17.10 -0.20 13.46
C HIS A 21 15.66 -0.26 14.03
N ALA A 22 14.87 0.78 13.73
CA ALA A 22 13.50 0.92 14.20
C ALA A 22 12.52 0.25 13.21
N PRO A 23 11.46 -0.42 13.72
CA PRO A 23 10.44 -1.01 12.87
C PRO A 23 9.54 0.07 12.27
N LEU A 24 9.53 0.21 10.93
CA LEU A 24 8.58 1.02 10.20
C LEU A 24 8.06 0.27 8.97
N SER A 25 6.74 0.26 8.80
CA SER A 25 6.04 -0.42 7.71
C SER A 25 4.99 0.51 7.12
N PHE A 26 4.91 0.55 5.80
CA PHE A 26 3.82 1.19 5.06
C PHE A 26 3.12 0.14 4.21
N THR A 27 1.79 0.05 4.33
CA THR A 27 0.93 -0.68 3.41
C THR A 27 0.22 0.35 2.53
N VAL A 28 0.54 0.35 1.25
CA VAL A 28 0.03 1.35 0.30
C VAL A 28 -1.01 0.70 -0.60
N ILE A 29 -2.25 1.18 -0.52
CA ILE A 29 -3.39 0.70 -1.32
C ILE A 29 -3.71 1.75 -2.37
N VAL A 30 -3.51 1.41 -3.65
CA VAL A 30 -3.71 2.33 -4.78
C VAL A 30 -4.35 1.60 -5.96
N PRO A 31 -5.08 2.30 -6.85
CA PRO A 31 -5.50 1.71 -8.11
C PRO A 31 -4.31 1.10 -8.86
N ALA A 32 -4.49 -0.08 -9.46
CA ALA A 32 -3.43 -0.76 -10.19
C ALA A 32 -3.18 -0.05 -11.54
N ASN A 33 -2.27 0.92 -11.52
CA ASN A 33 -1.81 1.63 -12.71
C ASN A 33 -0.28 1.65 -12.75
N ARG A 34 0.30 0.82 -13.61
CA ARG A 34 1.77 0.64 -13.70
C ARG A 34 2.54 1.92 -13.97
N ASN A 35 1.98 2.86 -14.74
CA ASN A 35 2.67 4.12 -15.04
C ASN A 35 2.79 5.03 -13.81
N VAL A 36 1.83 4.91 -12.88
CA VAL A 36 1.77 5.73 -11.68
C VAL A 36 2.47 5.03 -10.50
N ASN A 37 2.42 3.71 -10.46
CA ASN A 37 2.90 2.90 -9.34
C ASN A 37 4.39 2.50 -9.47
N ARG A 38 5.05 2.81 -10.60
CA ARG A 38 6.44 2.43 -10.87
C ARG A 38 7.41 2.78 -9.74
N SER A 39 7.24 3.93 -9.09
CA SER A 39 8.10 4.33 -7.97
C SER A 39 7.95 3.43 -6.73
N LEU A 40 6.75 2.90 -6.49
CA LEU A 40 6.52 1.93 -5.40
C LEU A 40 7.07 0.54 -5.77
N GLU A 41 6.89 0.12 -7.03
CA GLU A 41 7.43 -1.13 -7.56
C GLU A 41 8.96 -1.18 -7.53
N ALA A 42 9.61 -0.04 -7.76
CA ALA A 42 11.07 0.07 -7.80
C ALA A 42 11.72 0.36 -6.44
N SER A 43 10.95 0.52 -5.36
CA SER A 43 11.51 0.78 -4.03
C SER A 43 12.32 -0.41 -3.53
N THR A 44 13.52 -0.16 -3.02
CA THR A 44 14.36 -1.19 -2.39
C THR A 44 13.79 -1.72 -1.08
N PHE A 45 12.81 -1.02 -0.51
CA PHE A 45 12.12 -1.42 0.72
C PHE A 45 10.86 -2.25 0.45
N LEU A 46 10.49 -2.45 -0.81
CA LEU A 46 9.36 -3.30 -1.19
C LEU A 46 9.64 -4.75 -0.79
N ARG A 47 8.75 -5.32 0.02
CA ARG A 47 8.82 -6.74 0.44
C ARG A 47 7.89 -7.62 -0.35
N ARG A 48 6.72 -7.10 -0.70
CA ARG A 48 5.71 -7.80 -1.49
C ARG A 48 4.76 -6.81 -2.11
N SER A 49 4.17 -7.21 -3.24
CA SER A 49 2.96 -6.59 -3.75
C SER A 49 1.86 -7.64 -3.93
N LEU A 50 0.62 -7.21 -3.79
CA LEU A 50 -0.57 -8.00 -4.08
C LEU A 50 -1.44 -7.24 -5.08
N LEU A 51 -2.28 -7.99 -5.79
CA LEU A 51 -3.30 -7.46 -6.68
C LEU A 51 -4.65 -7.95 -6.20
N ALA A 52 -5.53 -7.04 -5.82
CA ALA A 52 -6.94 -7.32 -5.59
C ALA A 52 -7.69 -7.09 -6.92
N PRO A 53 -8.20 -8.16 -7.57
CA PRO A 53 -8.85 -8.01 -8.86
C PRO A 53 -10.13 -7.17 -8.76
N HIS A 54 -10.46 -6.48 -9.85
CA HIS A 54 -11.69 -5.73 -9.98
C HIS A 54 -12.91 -6.60 -9.65
N ARG A 55 -13.94 -6.00 -9.03
CA ARG A 55 -15.15 -6.68 -8.55
C ARG A 55 -14.94 -7.82 -7.54
N ARG A 56 -13.72 -8.06 -7.06
CA ARG A 56 -13.41 -9.02 -5.98
C ARG A 56 -13.05 -8.32 -4.66
N HIS A 57 -13.27 -7.01 -4.58
CA HIS A 57 -13.11 -6.19 -3.38
C HIS A 57 -14.04 -4.98 -3.44
N THR A 58 -14.33 -4.39 -2.28
CA THR A 58 -15.18 -3.20 -2.13
C THR A 58 -14.38 -2.02 -1.59
N TYR A 59 -14.87 -0.82 -1.88
CA TYR A 59 -14.46 0.42 -1.22
C TYR A 59 -15.66 1.01 -0.50
N ASN A 60 -15.40 1.78 0.55
CA ASN A 60 -16.41 2.67 1.08
C ASN A 60 -16.62 3.87 0.16
N GLU A 61 -17.87 4.33 0.04
CA GLU A 61 -18.19 5.52 -0.74
C GLU A 61 -17.59 6.79 -0.10
N GLY A 62 -17.08 7.71 -0.91
CA GLY A 62 -16.50 8.98 -0.41
C GLY A 62 -17.51 9.87 0.33
N ARG A 63 -18.82 9.72 0.04
CA ARG A 63 -19.93 10.43 0.71
C ARG A 63 -20.57 9.65 1.85
N GLN A 64 -19.92 8.62 2.37
CA GLN A 64 -20.42 7.79 3.48
C GLN A 64 -20.82 8.56 4.75
N HIS A 65 -20.33 9.79 4.93
CA HIS A 65 -20.71 10.67 6.04
C HIS A 65 -22.14 11.25 5.90
N ALA A 66 -22.67 11.33 4.69
CA ALA A 66 -23.96 11.94 4.39
C ALA A 66 -25.12 10.93 4.26
N HIS A 67 -24.83 9.65 4.02
CA HIS A 67 -25.84 8.62 3.80
C HIS A 67 -25.51 7.33 4.55
N ALA A 68 -26.50 6.79 5.28
CA ALA A 68 -26.32 5.60 6.12
C ALA A 68 -26.41 4.26 5.36
N ALA A 69 -27.15 4.20 4.25
CA ALA A 69 -27.32 3.01 3.43
C ALA A 69 -26.36 3.00 2.22
N GLY A 70 -25.92 1.80 1.78
CA GLY A 70 -25.11 1.63 0.57
C GLY A 70 -23.64 2.06 0.70
N ARG A 71 -23.03 1.89 1.89
CA ARG A 71 -21.68 2.39 2.17
C ARG A 71 -20.58 1.75 1.35
N GLU A 72 -20.78 0.52 0.88
CA GLU A 72 -19.78 -0.22 0.13
C GLU A 72 -20.13 -0.33 -1.36
N ARG A 73 -19.14 -0.08 -2.21
CA ARG A 73 -19.23 -0.22 -3.66
C ARG A 73 -18.13 -1.16 -4.15
N ALA A 74 -18.52 -2.13 -4.98
CA ALA A 74 -17.56 -3.00 -5.66
C ALA A 74 -16.59 -2.18 -6.51
N SER A 75 -15.30 -2.46 -6.40
CA SER A 75 -14.28 -1.75 -7.17
C SER A 75 -14.44 -2.03 -8.66
N THR A 76 -14.32 -0.98 -9.46
CA THR A 76 -14.39 -1.03 -10.92
C THR A 76 -13.02 -1.21 -11.58
N CYS A 77 -11.95 -1.21 -10.80
CA CYS A 77 -10.58 -1.42 -11.27
C CYS A 77 -9.83 -2.37 -10.34
N ASP A 78 -8.72 -2.91 -10.83
CA ASP A 78 -7.80 -3.65 -9.99
C ASP A 78 -7.13 -2.70 -8.98
N THR A 79 -6.80 -3.22 -7.82
CA THR A 79 -6.13 -2.48 -6.75
C THR A 79 -4.80 -3.15 -6.45
N ALA A 80 -3.72 -2.35 -6.49
CA ALA A 80 -2.40 -2.79 -6.10
C ALA A 80 -2.15 -2.46 -4.63
N ILE A 81 -1.58 -3.42 -3.90
CA ILE A 81 -1.23 -3.28 -2.49
C ILE A 81 0.27 -3.51 -2.39
N PHE A 82 1.01 -2.52 -1.87
CA PHE A 82 2.47 -2.60 -1.70
C PHE A 82 2.83 -2.59 -0.22
N PHE A 83 3.70 -3.51 0.18
CA PHE A 83 4.23 -3.60 1.54
C PHE A 83 5.69 -3.14 1.55
N LEU A 84 5.94 -1.93 2.06
CA LEU A 84 7.27 -1.34 2.14
C LEU A 84 7.74 -1.31 3.60
N GLN A 85 8.89 -1.93 3.90
CA GLN A 85 9.30 -2.17 5.28
C GLN A 85 10.80 -2.00 5.52
N SER A 86 11.17 -1.40 6.65
CA SER A 86 12.51 -1.56 7.22
C SER A 86 12.75 -3.03 7.60
N ASP A 87 13.99 -3.46 7.73
CA ASP A 87 14.31 -4.84 8.09
C ASP A 87 13.77 -5.20 9.48
N ALA A 88 13.77 -4.26 10.42
CA ALA A 88 13.20 -4.45 11.74
C ALA A 88 11.68 -4.65 11.68
N ALA A 89 10.98 -3.92 10.80
CA ALA A 89 9.56 -4.14 10.56
C ALA A 89 9.29 -5.46 9.84
N ALA A 90 10.09 -5.84 8.86
CA ALA A 90 9.93 -7.12 8.16
C ALA A 90 10.10 -8.33 9.09
N ARG A 91 10.95 -8.24 10.13
CA ARG A 91 11.02 -9.26 11.18
C ARG A 91 9.83 -9.23 12.14
N LYS A 92 9.35 -8.03 12.48
CA LYS A 92 8.25 -7.84 13.45
C LYS A 92 6.88 -8.17 12.85
N TRP A 93 6.67 -7.83 11.59
CA TRP A 93 5.43 -7.99 10.83
C TRP A 93 5.76 -8.59 9.45
N PRO A 94 6.16 -9.87 9.41
CA PRO A 94 6.53 -10.52 8.17
C PRO A 94 5.32 -10.63 7.23
N VAL A 95 5.52 -10.28 5.97
CA VAL A 95 4.45 -10.34 4.95
C VAL A 95 4.43 -11.76 4.34
N THR A 96 3.86 -12.71 5.08
CA THR A 96 3.82 -14.13 4.68
C THR A 96 2.60 -14.46 3.80
N GLY A 97 2.61 -15.64 3.16
CA GLY A 97 1.49 -16.12 2.34
C GLY A 97 0.20 -16.38 3.13
N GLU A 98 0.29 -16.69 4.42
CA GLU A 98 -0.88 -16.94 5.26
C GLU A 98 -1.57 -15.66 5.75
N LEU A 99 -0.85 -14.54 5.77
CA LEU A 99 -1.33 -13.23 6.22
C LEU A 99 -1.78 -12.31 5.06
N CYS A 100 -1.78 -12.79 3.82
CA CYS A 100 -1.98 -12.03 2.59
C CYS A 100 -2.83 -12.80 1.58
#